data_AF-A0A4R7RT43-F1
#
_entry.id   AF-A0A4R7RT43-F1
#
_cell.length_a   1.000
_cell.length_b   1.000
_cell.length_c   1.000
_cell.angle_alpha   90.00
_cell.angle_beta   90.00
_cell.angle_gamma   90.00
#
_symmetry.space_group_name_H-M   'P 1'
#
loop_
_entity.id
_entity.type
_entity.pdbx_description
1 polymer ?
#
loop_
_entity_poly.entity_id
_entity_poly.type
_entity_poly.pdbx_seq_one_letter_code
_entity_poly.pdbx_strand_id
1 'polypeptide(L)'
;MKNFIALLVFISAGASWYVWHQYSQAKKQNAEFTENLVIHEQAIVMRRAEVQAYSQLNDLLKKVRDKQSEIALVQGKERLLKEKLVSLRQQRSDIINSARRSFVGQTIPELTLTDGRKLITVRVLNVEESGLSVSLPSGVQKISRAELPQDWRTRLHY
;
A
#
# COMPACT_ATOMS: atom_id res chain seq x y z
N MET A 1 37.97 22.29 -95.01
CA MET A 1 37.04 22.97 -94.08
C MET A 1 35.96 22.05 -93.49
N LYS A 2 35.35 21.12 -94.25
CA LYS A 2 34.33 20.18 -93.73
C LYS A 2 34.81 19.30 -92.56
N ASN A 3 36.06 18.85 -92.58
CA ASN A 3 36.63 17.99 -91.52
C ASN A 3 36.91 18.72 -90.20
N PHE A 4 37.09 20.05 -90.22
CA PHE A 4 37.38 20.84 -89.02
C PHE A 4 36.10 21.17 -88.24
N ILE A 5 35.01 21.43 -88.97
CA ILE A 5 33.67 21.62 -88.38
C ILE A 5 33.20 20.32 -87.72
N ALA A 6 33.41 19.17 -88.37
CA ALA A 6 33.09 17.87 -87.78
C ALA A 6 33.85 17.62 -86.47
N LEU A 7 35.12 18.01 -86.40
CA LEU A 7 35.97 17.84 -85.22
C LEU A 7 35.54 18.75 -84.05
N LEU A 8 35.13 20.00 -84.33
CA LEU A 8 34.53 20.90 -83.33
C LEU A 8 33.19 20.38 -82.81
N VAL A 9 32.35 19.81 -83.67
CA VAL A 9 31.08 19.19 -83.28
C VAL A 9 31.34 17.96 -82.39
N PHE A 10 32.32 17.11 -82.70
CA PHE A 10 32.68 15.96 -81.87
C PHE A 10 33.27 16.36 -80.50
N ILE A 11 34.14 17.36 -80.44
CA ILE A 11 34.70 17.86 -79.16
C ILE A 11 33.60 18.47 -78.29
N SER A 12 32.69 19.26 -78.87
CA SER A 12 31.56 19.85 -78.14
C SER A 12 30.59 18.77 -77.63
N ALA A 13 30.29 17.76 -78.44
CA ALA A 13 29.44 16.63 -78.03
C ALA A 13 30.07 15.79 -76.91
N GLY A 14 31.39 15.54 -76.95
CA GLY A 14 32.12 14.85 -75.90
C GLY A 14 32.14 15.63 -74.57
N ALA A 15 32.37 16.94 -74.64
CA ALA A 15 32.32 17.81 -73.47
C ALA A 15 30.91 17.87 -72.85
N SER A 16 29.87 17.99 -73.67
CA SER A 16 28.47 17.96 -73.21
C SER A 16 28.10 16.60 -72.58
N TRP A 17 28.56 15.49 -73.16
CA TRP A 17 28.33 14.16 -72.58
C TRP A 17 29.04 13.99 -71.23
N TYR A 18 30.30 14.43 -71.12
CA TYR A 18 31.05 14.38 -69.87
C TYR A 18 30.39 15.21 -68.76
N VAL A 19 29.96 16.43 -69.06
CA VAL A 19 29.24 17.30 -68.10
C VAL A 19 27.91 16.68 -67.70
N TRP A 20 27.15 16.12 -68.64
CA TRP A 20 25.90 15.42 -68.33
C TRP A 20 26.14 14.18 -67.48
N HIS A 21 27.17 13.39 -67.77
CA HIS A 21 27.53 12.21 -67.00
C HIS A 21 27.92 12.58 -65.57
N GLN A 22 28.77 13.60 -65.39
CA GLN A 22 29.14 14.12 -64.07
C GLN A 22 27.93 14.65 -63.30
N TYR A 23 27.06 15.42 -63.97
CA TYR A 23 25.81 15.91 -63.37
C TYR A 23 24.87 14.76 -62.97
N SER A 24 24.77 13.72 -63.80
CA SER A 24 23.95 12.54 -63.52
C SER A 24 24.48 11.74 -62.32
N GLN A 25 25.80 11.61 -62.18
CA GLN A 25 26.43 10.97 -61.03
C GLN A 25 26.27 11.80 -59.77
N ALA A 26 26.50 13.11 -59.84
CA ALA A 26 26.29 14.04 -58.73
C ALA A 26 24.82 14.04 -58.27
N LYS A 27 23.86 13.95 -59.21
CA LYS A 27 22.43 13.85 -58.89
C LYS A 27 22.09 12.54 -58.17
N LYS A 28 22.67 11.41 -58.59
CA LYS A 28 22.50 10.11 -57.91
C LYS A 28 23.09 10.12 -56.50
N GLN A 29 24.32 10.63 -56.36
CA GLN A 29 24.96 10.76 -55.05
C GLN A 29 24.17 11.68 -54.12
N ASN A 30 23.67 12.82 -54.62
CA ASN A 30 22.80 13.70 -53.84
C ASN A 30 21.50 12.99 -53.41
N ALA A 31 20.89 12.19 -54.28
CA ALA A 31 19.72 11.40 -53.92
C ALA A 31 20.03 10.39 -52.80
N GLU A 32 21.15 9.66 -52.91
CA GLU A 32 21.62 8.73 -51.88
C GLU A 32 21.95 9.43 -50.56
N PHE A 33 22.59 10.61 -50.59
CA PHE A 33 22.83 11.40 -49.39
C PHE A 33 21.53 11.89 -48.75
N THR A 34 20.55 12.33 -49.54
CA THR A 34 19.25 12.73 -48.99
C THR A 34 18.52 11.57 -48.34
N GLU A 35 18.56 10.38 -48.95
CA GLU A 35 17.94 9.18 -48.37
C GLU A 35 18.65 8.77 -47.07
N ASN A 36 19.98 8.76 -47.05
CA ASN A 36 20.76 8.49 -45.85
C ASN A 36 20.50 9.50 -44.72
N LEU A 37 20.35 10.79 -45.05
CA LEU A 37 19.98 11.82 -44.08
C LEU A 37 18.61 11.55 -43.46
N VAL A 38 17.62 11.18 -44.26
CA VAL A 38 16.27 10.82 -43.76
C VAL A 38 16.33 9.61 -42.82
N ILE A 39 17.10 8.58 -43.16
CA ILE A 39 17.29 7.40 -42.30
C ILE A 39 17.96 7.79 -40.97
N HIS A 40 18.98 8.65 -41.01
CA HIS A 40 19.66 9.13 -39.81
C HIS A 40 18.75 10.01 -38.94
N GLU A 41 17.95 10.88 -39.53
CA GLU A 41 16.95 11.68 -38.81
C GLU A 41 15.92 10.79 -38.11
N GLN A 42 15.41 9.77 -38.80
CA GLN A 42 14.50 8.80 -38.20
C GLN A 42 15.16 8.04 -37.04
N ALA A 43 16.42 7.63 -37.19
CA ALA A 43 17.17 6.98 -36.11
C ALA A 43 17.36 7.91 -34.89
N ILE A 44 17.60 9.21 -35.10
CA ILE A 44 17.70 10.20 -34.02
C ILE A 44 16.36 10.37 -33.30
N VAL A 45 15.25 10.44 -34.05
CA VAL A 45 13.90 10.54 -33.46
C VAL A 45 13.60 9.31 -32.61
N MET A 46 13.89 8.10 -33.10
CA MET A 46 13.71 6.87 -32.33
C MET A 46 14.55 6.86 -31.05
N ARG A 47 15.84 7.21 -31.13
CA ARG A 47 16.70 7.30 -29.93
C ARG A 47 16.21 8.34 -28.92
N ARG A 48 15.68 9.48 -29.38
CA ARG A 48 15.07 10.48 -28.47
C ARG A 48 13.84 9.91 -27.76
N ALA A 49 12.99 9.18 -28.47
CA ALA A 49 11.84 8.52 -27.88
C ALA A 49 12.24 7.46 -26.84
N GLU A 50 13.29 6.66 -27.12
CA GLU A 50 13.85 5.70 -26.17
C GLU A 50 14.39 6.39 -24.91
N VAL A 51 15.18 7.45 -25.06
CA VAL A 51 15.72 8.22 -23.92
C VAL A 51 14.60 8.83 -23.08
N GLN A 52 13.55 9.36 -23.72
CA GLN A 52 12.37 9.85 -23.02
C GLN A 52 11.66 8.72 -22.25
N ALA A 53 11.49 7.54 -22.85
CA ALA A 53 10.90 6.39 -22.18
C ALA A 53 11.73 5.96 -20.94
N TYR A 54 13.07 5.94 -21.04
CA TYR A 54 13.95 5.66 -19.90
C TYR A 54 13.84 6.72 -18.80
N SER A 55 13.71 8.01 -19.16
CA SER A 55 13.51 9.07 -18.18
C SER A 55 12.19 8.90 -17.41
N GLN A 56 11.10 8.58 -18.13
CA GLN A 56 9.80 8.31 -17.52
C GLN A 56 9.84 7.07 -16.62
N LEU A 57 10.55 6.02 -17.03
CA LEU A 57 10.76 4.83 -16.22
C LEU A 57 11.50 5.16 -14.92
N ASN A 58 12.55 5.98 -14.97
CA ASN A 58 13.27 6.42 -13.79
C ASN A 58 12.39 7.24 -12.83
N ASP A 59 11.57 8.14 -13.37
CA ASP A 59 10.61 8.90 -12.56
C ASP A 59 9.56 8.00 -11.89
N LEU A 60 9.08 6.98 -12.61
CA LEU A 60 8.18 5.97 -12.05
C LEU A 60 8.86 5.16 -10.95
N LEU A 61 10.10 4.71 -11.17
CA LEU A 61 10.87 3.98 -10.15
C LEU A 61 11.08 4.81 -8.89
N LYS A 62 11.35 6.11 -9.05
CA LYS A 62 11.46 7.05 -7.91
C LYS A 62 10.14 7.13 -7.15
N LYS A 63 9.01 7.32 -7.85
CA LYS A 63 7.67 7.34 -7.24
C LYS A 63 7.34 6.03 -6.52
N VAL A 64 7.72 4.88 -7.09
CA VAL A 64 7.53 3.56 -6.45
C VAL A 64 8.33 3.48 -5.16
N ARG A 65 9.59 3.92 -5.16
CA ARG A 65 10.43 3.96 -3.95
C ARG A 65 9.85 4.87 -2.87
N ASP A 66 9.38 6.06 -3.26
CA ASP A 66 8.75 7.01 -2.33
C ASP A 66 7.49 6.38 -1.72
N LYS A 67 6.64 5.73 -2.53
CA LYS A 67 5.45 5.02 -2.04
C LYS A 67 5.77 3.83 -1.14
N GLN A 68 6.83 3.07 -1.44
CA GLN A 68 7.30 2.00 -0.54
C GLN A 68 7.73 2.56 0.82
N SER A 69 8.38 3.73 0.84
CA SER A 69 8.76 4.39 2.10
C SER A 69 7.54 4.86 2.89
N GLU A 70 6.53 5.42 2.22
CA GLU A 70 5.25 5.80 2.85
C GLU A 70 4.54 4.58 3.45
N ILE A 71 4.50 3.45 2.72
CA ILE A 71 3.92 2.18 3.20
C ILE A 71 4.64 1.71 4.46
N ALA A 72 5.99 1.74 4.48
CA ALA A 72 6.76 1.35 5.65
C ALA A 72 6.45 2.22 6.88
N LEU A 73 6.27 3.54 6.68
CA LEU A 73 5.87 4.45 7.75
C LEU A 73 4.47 4.15 8.28
N VAL A 74 3.50 3.87 7.39
CA VAL A 74 2.13 3.51 7.78
C VAL A 74 2.12 2.17 8.54
N GLN A 75 2.86 1.17 8.07
CA GLN A 75 3.00 -0.11 8.77
C GLN A 75 3.64 0.06 10.16
N GLY A 76 4.61 0.96 10.30
CA GLY A 76 5.18 1.33 11.60
C GLY A 76 4.13 1.90 12.56
N LYS A 77 3.30 2.84 12.08
CA LYS A 77 2.19 3.39 12.86
C LYS A 77 1.15 2.34 13.23
N GLU A 78 0.83 1.42 12.33
CA GLU A 78 -0.11 0.33 12.58
C GLU A 78 0.37 -0.59 13.71
N ARG A 79 1.68 -0.93 13.73
CA ARG A 79 2.27 -1.73 14.82
C ARG A 79 2.16 -1.02 16.16
N LEU A 80 2.52 0.26 16.22
CA LEU A 80 2.40 1.07 17.44
C LEU A 80 0.95 1.14 17.95
N LEU A 81 -0.02 1.27 17.04
CA LEU A 81 -1.44 1.25 17.40
C LEU A 81 -1.87 -0.11 17.93
N LYS A 82 -1.42 -1.22 17.33
CA LYS A 82 -1.70 -2.57 17.82
C LYS A 82 -1.12 -2.80 19.22
N GLU A 83 0.13 -2.40 19.44
CA GLU A 83 0.78 -2.48 20.76
C GLU A 83 0.02 -1.66 21.81
N LYS A 84 -0.36 -0.42 21.48
CA LYS A 84 -1.17 0.44 22.36
C LYS A 84 -2.55 -0.15 22.63
N LEU A 85 -3.16 -0.81 21.66
CA LEU A 85 -4.47 -1.45 21.84
C LEU A 85 -4.35 -2.66 22.78
N VAL A 86 -3.30 -3.47 22.63
CA VAL A 86 -3.02 -4.58 23.55
C VAL A 86 -2.78 -4.07 24.98
N SER A 87 -1.96 -3.03 25.14
CA SER A 87 -1.70 -2.46 26.47
C SER A 87 -2.96 -1.84 27.11
N LEU A 88 -3.80 -1.14 26.34
CA LEU A 88 -5.08 -0.62 26.83
C LEU A 88 -6.06 -1.74 27.23
N ARG A 89 -6.09 -2.85 26.47
CA ARG A 89 -6.89 -4.03 26.85
C ARG A 89 -6.41 -4.63 28.16
N GLN A 90 -5.09 -4.74 28.34
CA GLN A 90 -4.51 -5.22 29.59
C GLN A 90 -4.85 -4.30 30.76
N GLN A 91 -4.64 -2.99 30.61
CA GLN A 91 -4.99 -1.99 31.62
C GLN A 91 -6.48 -2.05 31.99
N ARG A 92 -7.38 -2.16 31.00
CA ARG A 92 -8.82 -2.33 31.23
C ARG A 92 -9.11 -3.60 32.03
N SER A 93 -8.47 -4.73 31.67
CA SER A 93 -8.63 -6.00 32.38
C SER A 93 -8.17 -5.87 33.84
N ASP A 94 -7.02 -5.23 34.08
CA ASP A 94 -6.48 -5.03 35.43
C ASP A 94 -7.37 -4.12 36.28
N ILE A 95 -7.91 -3.05 35.69
CA ILE A 95 -8.87 -2.16 36.36
C ILE A 95 -10.15 -2.92 36.72
N ILE A 96 -10.73 -3.66 35.78
CA ILE A 96 -11.94 -4.46 36.03
C ILE A 96 -11.66 -5.51 37.11
N ASN A 97 -10.54 -6.22 37.05
CA ASN A 97 -10.18 -7.26 38.02
C ASN A 97 -9.90 -6.67 39.41
N SER A 98 -9.28 -5.50 39.51
CA SER A 98 -9.07 -4.82 40.79
C SER A 98 -10.40 -4.36 41.40
N ALA A 99 -11.32 -3.80 40.59
CA ALA A 99 -12.67 -3.47 41.03
C ALA A 99 -13.47 -4.71 41.47
N ARG A 100 -13.32 -5.85 40.77
CA ARG A 100 -13.97 -7.10 41.17
C ARG A 100 -13.41 -7.67 42.48
N ARG A 101 -12.10 -7.58 42.69
CA ARG A 101 -11.44 -8.05 43.92
C ARG A 101 -11.93 -7.32 45.17
N SER A 102 -12.38 -6.06 45.08
CA SER A 102 -12.91 -5.36 46.26
C SER A 102 -14.20 -5.97 46.78
N PHE A 103 -14.93 -6.73 45.97
CA PHE A 103 -16.15 -7.43 46.39
C PHE A 103 -15.87 -8.80 46.99
N VAL A 104 -14.69 -9.39 46.76
CA VAL A 104 -14.33 -10.70 47.29
C VAL A 104 -14.23 -10.63 48.82
N GLY A 105 -14.87 -11.58 49.50
CA GLY A 105 -14.94 -11.65 50.94
C GLY A 105 -16.05 -10.82 51.58
N GLN A 106 -16.71 -9.94 50.82
CA GLN A 106 -17.87 -9.18 51.31
C GLN A 106 -19.08 -10.09 51.53
N THR A 107 -19.83 -9.80 52.60
CA THR A 107 -21.10 -10.47 52.90
C THR A 107 -22.25 -9.57 52.45
N ILE A 108 -23.10 -10.11 51.60
CA ILE A 108 -24.30 -9.46 51.08
C ILE A 108 -25.48 -10.00 51.89
N PRO A 109 -26.26 -9.14 52.57
CA PRO A 109 -27.36 -9.61 53.40
C PRO A 109 -28.48 -10.27 52.58
N GLU A 110 -28.77 -9.73 51.40
CA GLU A 110 -29.77 -10.27 50.47
C GLU A 110 -29.35 -9.98 49.03
N LEU A 111 -29.29 -11.03 48.20
CA LEU A 111 -29.07 -10.94 46.76
C LEU A 111 -30.29 -11.55 46.06
N THR A 112 -31.06 -10.72 45.36
CA THR A 112 -32.19 -11.18 44.55
C THR A 112 -31.71 -11.42 43.12
N LEU A 113 -31.89 -12.65 42.62
CA LEU A 113 -31.57 -13.04 41.25
C LEU A 113 -32.67 -12.59 40.28
N THR A 114 -32.37 -12.58 38.98
CA THR A 114 -33.32 -12.15 37.95
C THR A 114 -34.58 -13.02 37.84
N ASP A 115 -34.50 -14.27 38.29
CA ASP A 115 -35.65 -15.19 38.35
C ASP A 115 -36.50 -15.01 39.62
N GLY A 116 -36.15 -14.06 40.49
CA GLY A 116 -36.84 -13.77 41.74
C GLY A 116 -36.36 -14.61 42.94
N ARG A 117 -35.44 -15.54 42.77
CA ARG A 117 -34.84 -16.27 43.90
C ARG A 117 -34.03 -15.31 44.77
N LYS A 118 -34.20 -15.43 46.09
CA LYS A 118 -33.47 -14.64 47.08
C LYS A 118 -32.42 -15.49 47.77
N LEU A 119 -31.19 -15.02 47.72
CA LEU A 119 -30.05 -15.60 48.43
C LEU A 119 -29.77 -14.72 49.66
N ILE A 120 -29.86 -15.31 50.85
CA ILE A 120 -29.72 -14.59 52.12
C ILE A 120 -28.33 -14.86 52.71
N THR A 121 -27.69 -13.81 53.23
CA THR A 121 -26.38 -13.85 53.89
C THR A 121 -25.32 -14.55 53.04
N VAL A 122 -25.07 -13.98 51.87
CA VAL A 122 -24.20 -14.56 50.85
C VAL A 122 -22.82 -13.96 50.94
N ARG A 123 -21.78 -14.79 51.09
CA ARG A 123 -20.38 -14.30 51.07
C ARG A 123 -19.78 -14.48 49.69
N VAL A 124 -19.27 -13.41 49.09
CA VAL A 124 -18.61 -13.51 47.78
C VAL A 124 -17.26 -14.22 47.93
N LEU A 125 -17.06 -15.32 47.20
CA LEU A 125 -15.81 -16.08 47.21
C LEU A 125 -14.91 -15.73 46.02
N ASN A 126 -15.51 -15.59 44.83
CA ASN A 126 -14.77 -15.22 43.63
C ASN A 126 -15.68 -14.48 42.65
N VAL A 127 -15.09 -13.61 41.83
CA VAL A 127 -15.78 -12.84 40.79
C VAL A 127 -15.02 -13.02 39.48
N GLU A 128 -15.66 -13.69 38.51
CA GLU A 128 -15.08 -14.04 37.21
C GLU A 128 -15.87 -13.39 36.08
N GLU A 129 -15.35 -13.28 34.84
CA GLU A 129 -16.11 -12.70 33.73
C GLU A 129 -17.45 -13.39 33.44
N SER A 130 -17.53 -14.69 33.72
CA SER A 130 -18.72 -15.52 33.49
C SER A 130 -19.76 -15.40 34.61
N GLY A 131 -19.39 -14.90 35.79
CA GLY A 131 -20.30 -14.85 36.93
C GLY A 131 -19.63 -14.71 38.31
N LEU A 132 -20.44 -14.91 39.34
CA LEU A 132 -20.10 -14.71 40.75
C LEU A 132 -20.17 -16.05 41.48
N SER A 133 -19.10 -16.43 42.18
CA SER A 133 -19.11 -17.57 43.09
C SER A 133 -19.36 -17.08 44.51
N VAL A 134 -20.38 -17.63 45.15
CA VAL A 134 -20.83 -17.20 46.48
C VAL A 134 -20.95 -18.38 47.44
N SER A 135 -20.67 -18.14 48.72
CA SER A 135 -20.87 -19.08 49.81
C SER A 135 -22.20 -18.79 50.50
N LEU A 136 -23.01 -19.84 50.63
CA LEU A 136 -24.28 -19.87 51.35
C LEU A 136 -24.16 -20.87 52.52
N PRO A 137 -25.07 -20.82 53.52
CA PRO A 137 -25.14 -21.86 54.54
C PRO A 137 -25.32 -23.28 53.97
N SER A 138 -25.94 -23.40 52.79
CA SER A 138 -26.16 -24.67 52.08
C SER A 138 -24.97 -25.12 51.23
N GLY A 139 -23.92 -24.30 51.08
CA GLY A 139 -22.74 -24.61 50.27
C GLY A 139 -22.34 -23.49 49.31
N VAL A 140 -21.46 -23.81 48.36
CA VAL A 140 -20.97 -22.85 47.36
C VAL A 140 -21.83 -22.91 46.10
N GLN A 141 -22.33 -21.75 45.66
CA GLN A 141 -23.11 -21.62 44.43
C GLN A 141 -22.40 -20.70 43.45
N LYS A 142 -22.38 -21.09 42.18
CA LYS A 142 -21.97 -20.22 41.06
C LYS A 142 -23.22 -19.59 40.46
N ILE A 143 -23.25 -18.26 40.41
CA ILE A 143 -24.31 -17.46 39.81
C ILE A 143 -23.75 -16.93 38.50
N SER A 144 -24.40 -17.26 37.39
CA SER A 144 -24.00 -16.76 36.08
C SER A 144 -24.26 -15.26 35.95
N ARG A 145 -23.56 -14.59 35.04
CA ARG A 145 -23.83 -13.18 34.70
C ARG A 145 -25.30 -12.92 34.36
N ALA A 146 -25.95 -13.86 33.68
CA ALA A 146 -27.34 -13.72 33.25
C ALA A 146 -28.33 -13.73 34.43
N GLU A 147 -28.03 -14.50 35.48
CA GLU A 147 -28.87 -14.60 36.69
C GLU A 147 -28.69 -13.40 37.63
N LEU A 148 -27.61 -12.63 37.47
CA LEU A 148 -27.39 -11.43 38.28
C LEU A 148 -28.31 -10.30 37.84
N PRO A 149 -28.88 -9.54 38.79
CA PRO A 149 -29.63 -8.32 38.49
C PRO A 149 -28.72 -7.23 37.90
N GLN A 150 -29.33 -6.27 37.20
CA GLN A 150 -28.61 -5.29 36.38
C GLN A 150 -27.69 -4.36 37.18
N ASP A 151 -28.08 -4.01 38.40
CA ASP A 151 -27.27 -3.23 39.34
C ASP A 151 -25.96 -3.94 39.69
N TRP A 152 -26.00 -5.25 39.96
CA TRP A 152 -24.83 -6.06 40.25
C TRP A 152 -23.95 -6.27 39.02
N ARG A 153 -24.55 -6.47 37.84
CA ARG A 153 -23.78 -6.52 36.58
C ARG A 153 -22.99 -5.24 36.35
N THR A 154 -23.62 -4.09 36.62
CA THR A 154 -22.98 -2.77 36.46
C THR A 154 -21.83 -2.60 37.45
N ARG A 155 -22.03 -2.97 38.73
CA ARG A 155 -21.00 -2.88 39.78
C ARG A 155 -19.80 -3.81 39.54
N LEU A 156 -20.04 -5.00 38.99
CA LEU A 156 -19.00 -5.99 38.69
C LEU A 156 -18.37 -5.79 37.30
N HIS A 157 -18.77 -4.72 36.60
CA HIS A 157 -18.30 -4.39 35.25
C HIS A 157 -18.43 -5.57 34.28
N TYR A 158 -19.63 -6.14 34.23
CA TYR A 158 -20.01 -7.14 33.23
C TYR A 158 -20.57 -6.50 31.98
#